data_AF-A0A845RRZ4-F1
#
_entry.id   AF-A0A845RRZ4-F1
#
_cell.length_a   1.000
_cell.length_b   1.000
_cell.length_c   1.000
_cell.angle_alpha   90.00
_cell.angle_beta   90.00
_cell.angle_gamma   90.00
#
_symmetry.space_group_name_H-M   'P 1'
#
loop_
_entity.id
_entity.type
_entity.pdbx_description
1 polymer ?
#
loop_
_entity_poly.entity_id
_entity_poly.type
_entity_poly.pdbx_seq_one_letter_code
_entity_poly.pdbx_strand_id
1 'polypeptide(L)'
;MAWQRKTPFGYMVRGGETVPCPTEADAVQNIFTRYLAGASFGRIAEEMSRGNIPYHQHTSQWNKHMVKRILENGKYLGTGVYPRLISDEEFLAAQIQREDKTDYAPCPAALNPVREKAVCAVCGSRIARDTKSHGRPRWVCPDCGAIVHISDEEVQKRISHRLRHLADTPDLLTQPPIPEAVPSTDALRIQNELNLCFNRPDINPDYMKTLIFAAAAEQYTVLPDLTPVHDMETLRERLETSPANDSDIQELLAKAVKAIRIGGQDYIELELTNGTMIGKEQTT
;
A
#
# COMPACT_ATOMS: atom_id res chain seq x y z
N MET A 1 -17.97 -23.19 3.37
CA MET A 1 -18.05 -23.81 2.03
C MET A 1 -18.87 -22.90 1.13
N ALA A 2 -18.34 -22.48 -0.02
CA ALA A 2 -19.06 -21.61 -0.95
C ALA A 2 -20.00 -22.45 -1.82
N TRP A 3 -21.30 -22.31 -1.61
CA TRP A 3 -22.32 -23.04 -2.39
C TRP A 3 -22.43 -22.42 -3.79
N GLN A 4 -21.91 -23.10 -4.80
CA GLN A 4 -22.00 -22.65 -6.18
C GLN A 4 -23.23 -23.29 -6.85
N ARG A 5 -24.17 -22.46 -7.34
CA ARG A 5 -25.34 -22.96 -8.07
C ARG A 5 -24.90 -23.51 -9.44
N LYS A 6 -25.42 -24.68 -9.82
CA LYS A 6 -25.26 -25.24 -11.17
C LYS A 6 -26.15 -24.52 -12.19
N THR A 7 -27.36 -24.15 -11.76
CA THR A 7 -28.31 -23.36 -12.54
C THR A 7 -28.31 -21.90 -12.05
N PRO A 8 -28.10 -20.91 -12.93
CA PRO A 8 -28.16 -19.50 -12.55
C PRO A 8 -29.49 -19.15 -11.86
N PHE A 9 -29.43 -18.24 -10.89
CA PHE A 9 -30.61 -17.70 -10.23
C PHE A 9 -31.53 -17.05 -11.26
N GLY A 10 -32.84 -17.27 -11.20
CA GLY A 10 -33.80 -16.83 -12.23
C GLY A 10 -34.29 -17.95 -13.14
N TYR A 11 -33.63 -19.11 -13.13
CA TYR A 11 -33.96 -20.25 -13.98
C TYR A 11 -34.16 -21.55 -13.18
N MET A 12 -35.00 -22.42 -13.71
CA MET A 12 -35.20 -23.78 -13.23
C MET A 12 -35.17 -24.78 -14.39
N VAL A 13 -34.87 -26.05 -14.11
CA VAL A 13 -34.93 -27.12 -15.12
C VAL A 13 -36.29 -27.81 -15.02
N ARG A 14 -37.04 -27.86 -16.12
CA ARG A 14 -38.28 -28.64 -16.25
C ARG A 14 -38.21 -29.47 -17.52
N GLY A 15 -38.39 -30.78 -17.41
CA GLY A 15 -38.39 -31.67 -18.59
C GLY A 15 -37.06 -31.70 -19.36
N GLY A 16 -35.93 -31.36 -18.73
CA GLY A 16 -34.62 -31.29 -19.38
C GLY A 16 -34.30 -29.94 -20.03
N GLU A 17 -35.26 -29.02 -20.09
CA GLU A 17 -35.06 -27.66 -20.62
C GLU A 17 -34.95 -26.64 -19.48
N THR A 18 -34.16 -25.59 -19.69
CA THR A 18 -34.08 -24.49 -18.72
C THR A 18 -35.15 -23.45 -19.01
N VAL A 19 -36.05 -23.25 -18.05
CA VAL A 19 -37.16 -22.30 -18.13
C VAL A 19 -37.04 -21.23 -17.05
N PRO A 20 -37.56 -20.01 -17.26
CA PRO A 20 -37.62 -18.99 -16.22
C PRO A 20 -38.39 -19.49 -15.00
N CYS A 21 -37.81 -19.30 -13.81
CA CYS A 21 -38.55 -19.47 -12.56
C CYS A 21 -39.27 -18.14 -12.26
N PRO A 22 -40.62 -18.06 -12.26
CA PRO A 22 -41.32 -16.77 -12.20
C PRO A 22 -40.89 -15.87 -11.03
N THR A 23 -40.71 -16.45 -9.84
CA THR A 23 -40.32 -15.70 -8.64
C THR A 23 -38.86 -15.24 -8.69
N GLU A 24 -37.93 -16.12 -9.07
CA GLU A 24 -36.52 -15.75 -9.16
C GLU A 24 -36.26 -14.81 -10.36
N ALA A 25 -36.99 -14.95 -11.47
CA ALA A 25 -36.85 -14.12 -12.66
C ALA A 25 -37.31 -12.68 -12.38
N ASP A 26 -38.45 -12.51 -11.70
CA ASP A 26 -38.92 -11.19 -11.23
C ASP A 26 -37.89 -10.56 -10.27
N ALA A 27 -37.32 -11.35 -9.36
CA ALA A 27 -36.24 -10.88 -8.49
C ALA A 27 -34.99 -10.42 -9.28
N VAL A 28 -34.61 -11.12 -10.36
CA VAL A 28 -33.50 -10.69 -11.23
C VAL A 28 -33.82 -9.33 -11.87
N GLN A 29 -35.01 -9.17 -12.45
CA GLN A 29 -35.44 -7.89 -13.05
C GLN A 29 -35.43 -6.77 -12.01
N ASN A 30 -35.98 -7.02 -10.83
CA ASN A 30 -36.02 -6.07 -9.72
C ASN A 30 -34.61 -5.61 -9.29
N ILE A 31 -33.64 -6.54 -9.24
CA ILE A 31 -32.24 -6.23 -8.94
C ILE A 31 -31.64 -5.30 -9.98
N PHE A 32 -31.86 -5.55 -11.28
CA PHE A 32 -31.41 -4.67 -12.35
C PHE A 32 -32.06 -3.28 -12.23
N THR A 33 -33.38 -3.20 -12.06
CA THR A 33 -34.09 -1.93 -11.89
C THR A 33 -33.56 -1.11 -10.71
N ARG A 34 -33.37 -1.73 -9.54
CA ARG A 34 -32.86 -1.03 -8.35
C ARG A 34 -31.42 -0.57 -8.51
N TYR A 35 -30.59 -1.39 -9.15
CA TYR A 35 -29.20 -1.03 -9.41
C TYR A 35 -29.11 0.17 -10.36
N LEU A 36 -29.88 0.14 -11.45
CA LEU A 36 -30.01 1.24 -12.41
C LEU A 36 -30.56 2.51 -11.75
N ALA A 37 -31.48 2.38 -10.80
CA ALA A 37 -31.98 3.48 -9.96
C ALA A 37 -30.94 4.01 -8.94
N GLY A 38 -29.72 3.45 -8.90
CA GLY A 38 -28.60 3.98 -8.12
C GLY A 38 -28.27 3.19 -6.85
N ALA A 39 -29.06 2.18 -6.46
CA ALA A 39 -28.81 1.43 -5.23
C ALA A 39 -27.44 0.70 -5.24
N SER A 40 -26.79 0.63 -4.08
CA SER A 40 -25.53 -0.10 -3.90
C SER A 40 -25.78 -1.60 -3.80
N PHE A 41 -24.77 -2.43 -4.11
CA PHE A 41 -24.87 -3.89 -3.94
C PHE A 41 -25.25 -4.31 -2.52
N GLY A 42 -24.74 -3.59 -1.51
CA GLY A 42 -25.05 -3.84 -0.10
C GLY A 42 -26.52 -3.56 0.20
N ARG A 43 -27.04 -2.41 -0.25
CA ARG A 43 -28.45 -2.05 -0.05
C ARG A 43 -29.39 -3.03 -0.74
N ILE A 44 -29.09 -3.42 -1.98
CA ILE A 44 -29.87 -4.43 -2.70
C ILE A 44 -29.84 -5.77 -1.94
N ALA A 45 -28.68 -6.20 -1.44
CA ALA A 45 -28.57 -7.44 -0.67
C ALA A 45 -29.37 -7.39 0.64
N GLU A 46 -29.38 -6.27 1.35
CA GLU A 46 -30.22 -6.11 2.55
C GLU A 46 -31.71 -6.19 2.23
N GLU A 47 -32.15 -5.50 1.17
CA GLU A 47 -33.55 -5.54 0.73
C GLU A 47 -33.97 -6.95 0.29
N MET A 48 -33.11 -7.65 -0.45
CA MET A 48 -33.36 -9.04 -0.84
C MET A 48 -33.36 -10.00 0.35
N SER A 49 -32.55 -9.74 1.39
CA SER A 49 -32.56 -10.52 2.64
C SER A 49 -33.82 -10.32 3.47
N ARG A 50 -34.49 -9.17 3.35
CA ARG A 50 -35.80 -8.90 3.97
C ARG A 50 -36.95 -9.54 3.18
N GLY A 51 -36.73 -9.84 1.90
CA GLY A 51 -37.70 -10.53 1.06
C GLY A 51 -37.78 -12.04 1.33
N ASN A 52 -38.79 -12.69 0.75
CA ASN A 52 -39.03 -14.13 0.91
C ASN A 52 -38.39 -14.99 -0.19
N ILE A 53 -37.47 -14.44 -0.99
CA ILE A 53 -36.86 -15.14 -2.12
C ILE A 53 -35.39 -15.43 -1.77
N PRO A 54 -35.07 -16.64 -1.28
CA PRO A 54 -33.71 -16.98 -0.89
C PRO A 54 -32.83 -17.26 -2.13
N TYR A 55 -31.59 -16.77 -2.10
CA TYR A 55 -30.61 -17.06 -3.17
C TYR A 55 -30.15 -18.52 -3.18
N HIS A 56 -30.16 -19.20 -2.01
CA HIS A 56 -29.90 -20.63 -1.85
C HIS A 56 -31.00 -21.28 -1.01
N GLN A 57 -31.38 -22.52 -1.29
CA GLN A 57 -32.44 -23.23 -0.54
C GLN A 57 -32.20 -23.28 0.98
N HIS A 58 -30.94 -23.25 1.44
CA HIS A 58 -30.57 -23.36 2.85
C HIS A 58 -30.15 -22.01 3.49
N THR A 59 -30.25 -20.89 2.77
CA THR A 59 -29.81 -19.58 3.30
C THR A 59 -30.67 -18.45 2.75
N SER A 60 -31.34 -17.74 3.66
CA SER A 60 -32.16 -16.56 3.36
C SER A 60 -31.35 -15.26 3.27
N GLN A 61 -30.13 -15.23 3.80
CA GLN A 61 -29.27 -14.04 3.75
C GLN A 61 -28.64 -13.85 2.37
N TRP A 62 -28.79 -12.65 1.85
CA TRP A 62 -28.10 -12.19 0.65
C TRP A 62 -26.83 -11.42 1.01
N ASN A 63 -25.82 -11.51 0.15
CA ASN A 63 -24.61 -10.71 0.27
C ASN A 63 -24.33 -9.92 -1.01
N LYS A 64 -23.49 -8.88 -0.91
CA LYS A 64 -23.13 -8.01 -2.05
C LYS A 64 -22.53 -8.77 -3.24
N HIS A 65 -21.89 -9.92 -3.01
CA HIS A 65 -21.29 -10.73 -4.06
C HIS A 65 -22.32 -11.53 -4.86
N MET A 66 -23.46 -11.90 -4.25
CA MET A 66 -24.59 -12.53 -4.96
C MET A 66 -25.22 -11.53 -5.93
N VAL A 67 -25.49 -10.30 -5.48
CA VAL A 67 -26.00 -9.22 -6.33
C VAL A 67 -25.02 -8.92 -7.47
N LYS A 68 -23.72 -8.80 -7.16
CA LYS A 68 -22.67 -8.62 -8.17
C LYS A 68 -22.70 -9.71 -9.25
N ARG A 69 -22.77 -10.99 -8.86
CA ARG A 69 -22.83 -12.12 -9.80
C ARG A 69 -24.05 -12.08 -10.71
N ILE A 70 -25.21 -11.65 -10.20
CA ILE A 70 -26.42 -11.51 -11.02
C ILE A 70 -26.21 -10.42 -12.07
N LEU A 71 -25.72 -9.26 -11.67
CA LEU A 71 -25.49 -8.12 -12.59
C LEU A 71 -24.37 -8.39 -13.63
N GLU A 72 -23.47 -9.33 -13.37
CA GLU A 72 -22.39 -9.73 -14.30
C GLU A 72 -22.76 -10.89 -15.22
N ASN A 73 -23.87 -11.58 -14.97
CA ASN A 73 -24.18 -12.82 -15.65
C ASN A 73 -24.86 -12.56 -17.00
N GLY A 74 -24.07 -12.58 -18.07
CA GLY A 74 -24.56 -12.40 -19.45
C GLY A 74 -25.58 -13.45 -19.93
N LYS A 75 -25.80 -14.55 -19.19
CA LYS A 75 -26.85 -15.54 -19.54
C LYS A 75 -28.25 -14.93 -19.54
N TYR A 76 -28.48 -13.82 -18.82
CA TYR A 76 -29.78 -13.14 -18.77
C TYR A 76 -30.18 -12.42 -20.05
N LEU A 77 -29.22 -12.15 -20.97
CA LEU A 77 -29.49 -11.60 -22.30
C LEU A 77 -30.21 -12.58 -23.24
N GLY A 78 -30.31 -13.85 -22.81
CA GLY A 78 -30.77 -14.94 -23.62
C GLY A 78 -29.60 -15.60 -24.36
N THR A 79 -29.45 -16.90 -24.17
CA THR A 79 -28.55 -17.74 -24.99
C THR A 79 -29.37 -18.91 -25.51
N GLY A 80 -28.86 -19.68 -26.49
CA GLY A 80 -29.62 -20.80 -27.06
C GLY A 80 -30.13 -21.84 -26.04
N VAL A 81 -29.57 -21.84 -24.83
CA VAL A 81 -30.04 -22.67 -23.70
C VAL A 81 -30.93 -21.86 -22.75
N TYR A 82 -30.59 -20.62 -22.42
CA TYR A 82 -31.27 -19.82 -21.39
C TYR A 82 -32.22 -18.79 -22.01
N PRO A 83 -33.53 -18.82 -21.72
CA PRO A 83 -34.47 -17.79 -22.17
C PRO A 83 -34.09 -16.40 -21.65
N ARG A 84 -34.34 -15.36 -22.44
CA ARG A 84 -34.01 -13.97 -22.08
C ARG A 84 -34.83 -13.51 -20.86
N LEU A 85 -34.16 -12.85 -19.90
CA LEU A 85 -34.78 -12.21 -18.73
C LEU A 85 -34.59 -10.69 -18.69
N ILE A 86 -33.50 -10.18 -19.28
CA ILE A 86 -33.10 -8.77 -19.25
C ILE A 86 -32.81 -8.31 -20.68
N SER A 87 -33.14 -7.06 -21.00
CA SER A 87 -32.83 -6.47 -22.30
C SER A 87 -31.34 -6.14 -22.45
N ASP A 88 -30.86 -6.07 -23.70
CA ASP A 88 -29.50 -5.65 -24.02
C ASP A 88 -29.19 -4.25 -23.48
N GLU A 89 -30.17 -3.34 -23.53
CA GLU A 89 -30.07 -1.96 -23.04
C GLU A 89 -29.88 -1.89 -21.51
N GLU A 90 -30.72 -2.59 -20.74
CA GLU A 90 -30.63 -2.61 -19.28
C GLU A 90 -29.33 -3.26 -18.80
N PHE A 91 -28.89 -4.33 -19.48
CA PHE A 91 -27.65 -5.00 -19.14
C PHE A 91 -26.44 -4.09 -19.40
N LEU A 92 -26.41 -3.42 -20.56
CA LEU A 92 -25.34 -2.50 -20.92
C LEU A 92 -25.31 -1.29 -19.98
N ALA A 93 -26.47 -0.70 -19.67
CA ALA A 93 -26.56 0.39 -18.70
C ALA A 93 -26.03 -0.01 -17.31
N ALA A 94 -26.31 -1.26 -16.88
CA ALA A 94 -25.78 -1.78 -15.63
C ALA A 94 -24.26 -2.03 -15.68
N GLN A 95 -23.69 -2.39 -16.85
CA GLN A 95 -22.23 -2.47 -17.02
C GLN A 95 -21.59 -1.10 -16.93
N ILE A 96 -22.10 -0.11 -17.68
CA ILE A 96 -21.57 1.26 -17.72
C ILE A 96 -21.60 1.88 -16.32
N GLN A 97 -22.75 1.83 -15.64
CA GLN A 97 -22.86 2.37 -14.28
C GLN A 97 -21.94 1.66 -13.28
N ARG A 98 -21.58 0.39 -13.54
CA ARG A 98 -20.61 -0.33 -12.72
C ARG A 98 -19.19 0.13 -12.98
N GLU A 99 -18.83 0.39 -14.24
CA GLU A 99 -17.53 0.97 -14.60
C GLU A 99 -17.37 2.35 -13.95
N ASP A 100 -18.41 3.19 -14.01
CA ASP A 100 -18.44 4.49 -13.33
C ASP A 100 -18.38 4.38 -11.79
N LYS A 101 -18.98 3.33 -11.20
CA LYS A 101 -18.95 3.06 -9.74
C LYS A 101 -17.71 2.27 -9.29
N THR A 102 -16.87 1.78 -10.20
CA THR A 102 -15.61 1.12 -9.85
C THR A 102 -14.57 2.20 -9.61
N ASP A 103 -14.77 2.98 -8.53
CA ASP A 103 -13.91 4.06 -8.01
C ASP A 103 -12.57 3.53 -7.46
N TYR A 104 -11.93 2.58 -8.15
CA TYR A 104 -10.54 2.26 -7.87
C TYR A 104 -9.70 3.34 -8.54
N ALA A 105 -9.31 4.35 -7.78
CA ALA A 105 -8.24 5.26 -8.18
C ALA A 105 -6.89 4.57 -7.93
N PRO A 106 -6.26 3.92 -8.95
CA PRO A 106 -4.93 3.36 -8.78
C PRO A 106 -4.00 4.43 -8.24
N CYS A 107 -3.14 4.06 -7.29
CA CYS A 107 -2.14 4.98 -6.78
C CYS A 107 -1.20 5.37 -7.94
N PRO A 108 -1.02 6.67 -8.22
CA PRO A 108 0.01 7.11 -9.14
C PRO A 108 1.38 6.57 -8.71
N ALA A 109 2.18 6.06 -9.64
CA ALA A 109 3.49 5.48 -9.33
C ALA A 109 4.42 6.48 -8.62
N ALA A 110 4.31 7.76 -8.96
CA ALA A 110 5.04 8.86 -8.34
C ALA A 110 4.75 9.04 -6.83
N LEU A 111 3.67 8.46 -6.29
CA LEU A 111 3.36 8.48 -4.85
C LEU A 111 3.90 7.27 -4.09
N ASN A 112 4.45 6.26 -4.77
CA ASN A 112 4.98 5.08 -4.08
C ASN A 112 6.09 5.41 -3.06
N PRO A 113 7.11 6.23 -3.39
CA PRO A 113 8.14 6.61 -2.42
C PRO A 113 7.57 7.36 -1.22
N VAL A 114 6.52 8.17 -1.45
CA VAL A 114 5.82 8.90 -0.40
C VAL A 114 5.11 7.95 0.55
N ARG A 115 4.36 6.97 0.02
CA ARG A 115 3.63 5.97 0.81
C ARG A 115 4.53 5.07 1.65
N GLU A 116 5.72 4.77 1.15
CA GLU A 116 6.69 3.95 1.88
C GLU A 116 7.22 4.65 3.13
N LYS A 117 7.35 5.97 3.09
CA LYS A 117 7.91 6.82 4.15
C LYS A 117 6.86 7.62 4.95
N ALA A 118 5.58 7.57 4.57
CA ALA A 118 4.52 8.37 5.19
C ALA A 118 4.15 7.90 6.61
N VAL A 119 4.18 8.83 7.56
CA VAL A 119 3.80 8.63 8.96
C VAL A 119 2.81 9.69 9.43
N CYS A 120 2.04 9.38 10.46
CA CYS A 120 1.09 10.28 11.07
C CYS A 120 1.82 11.34 11.91
N ALA A 121 1.45 12.61 11.72
CA ALA A 121 1.97 13.71 12.54
C ALA A 121 1.61 13.59 14.03
N VAL A 122 0.48 12.95 14.36
CA VAL A 122 -0.05 12.88 15.74
C VAL A 122 0.64 11.78 16.55
N CYS A 123 0.70 10.56 16.02
CA CYS A 123 1.21 9.40 16.75
C CYS A 123 2.52 8.81 16.22
N GLY A 124 3.02 9.28 15.06
CA GLY A 124 4.23 8.76 14.43
C GLY A 124 4.08 7.40 13.73
N SER A 125 2.92 6.75 13.84
CA SER A 125 2.63 5.49 13.14
C SER A 125 2.48 5.66 11.64
N ARG A 126 2.64 4.56 10.88
CA ARG A 126 2.41 4.57 9.43
C ARG A 126 1.00 5.05 9.09
N ILE A 127 0.89 5.98 8.15
CA ILE A 127 -0.40 6.49 7.65
C ILE A 127 -0.66 5.91 6.25
N ALA A 128 -1.91 5.51 5.98
CA ALA A 128 -2.26 4.83 4.74
C ALA A 128 -3.17 5.69 3.86
N ARG A 129 -2.89 5.71 2.55
CA ARG A 129 -3.80 6.30 1.55
C ARG A 129 -5.02 5.39 1.40
N ASP A 130 -6.19 5.89 1.79
CA ASP A 130 -7.49 5.26 1.61
C ASP A 130 -8.16 5.77 0.33
N THR A 131 -8.51 4.85 -0.55
CA THR A 131 -9.17 5.11 -1.85
C THR A 131 -10.67 4.83 -1.81
N LYS A 132 -11.23 4.44 -0.66
CA LYS A 132 -12.64 4.03 -0.54
C LYS A 132 -13.68 5.16 -0.65
N SER A 133 -13.24 6.41 -0.83
CA SER A 133 -14.13 7.58 -0.83
C SER A 133 -14.19 8.21 -2.22
N HIS A 134 -15.10 7.76 -3.07
CA HIS A 134 -15.59 8.42 -4.31
C HIS A 134 -14.64 9.48 -4.91
N GLY A 135 -13.52 9.05 -5.50
CA GLY A 135 -12.60 9.91 -6.24
C GLY A 135 -11.77 10.92 -5.42
N ARG A 136 -11.84 10.92 -4.08
CA ARG A 136 -11.03 11.79 -3.21
C ARG A 136 -10.15 10.96 -2.28
N PRO A 137 -8.86 10.76 -2.62
CA PRO A 137 -7.95 10.05 -1.73
C PRO A 137 -7.86 10.79 -0.40
N ARG A 138 -7.82 10.03 0.69
CA ARG A 138 -7.60 10.54 2.04
C ARG A 138 -6.51 9.74 2.72
N TRP A 139 -5.78 10.34 3.64
CA TRP A 139 -4.79 9.63 4.44
C TRP A 139 -5.38 9.30 5.81
N VAL A 140 -5.37 8.01 6.18
CA VAL A 140 -5.97 7.50 7.41
C VAL A 140 -4.89 6.82 8.24
N CYS A 141 -4.75 7.25 9.48
CA CYS A 141 -3.91 6.57 10.45
C CYS A 141 -4.71 5.43 11.10
N PRO A 142 -4.25 4.17 11.00
CA PRO A 142 -4.96 3.03 11.60
C PRO A 142 -4.91 3.04 13.14
N ASP A 143 -3.88 3.64 13.74
CA ASP A 143 -3.64 3.54 15.18
C ASP A 143 -4.40 4.61 15.98
N CYS A 144 -4.34 5.88 15.54
CA CYS A 144 -5.02 6.98 16.24
C CYS A 144 -6.32 7.43 15.56
N GLY A 145 -6.66 6.88 14.39
CA GLY A 145 -7.85 7.25 13.64
C GLY A 145 -7.81 8.63 12.99
N ALA A 146 -6.66 9.31 12.99
CA ALA A 146 -6.51 10.60 12.32
C ALA A 146 -6.79 10.48 10.82
N ILE A 147 -7.61 11.39 10.29
CA ILE A 147 -7.98 11.46 8.88
C ILE A 147 -7.52 12.80 8.32
N VAL A 148 -6.79 12.76 7.21
CA VAL A 148 -6.28 13.93 6.51
C VAL A 148 -6.88 13.96 5.11
N HIS A 149 -7.57 15.05 4.81
CA HIS A 149 -8.16 15.32 3.50
C HIS A 149 -7.21 16.22 2.71
N ILE A 150 -6.37 15.61 1.87
CA ILE A 150 -5.44 16.30 0.98
C ILE A 150 -5.36 15.53 -0.33
N SER A 151 -5.31 16.26 -1.46
CA SER A 151 -5.20 15.61 -2.77
C SER A 151 -3.78 15.11 -3.02
N ASP A 152 -3.65 14.14 -3.91
CA ASP A 152 -2.36 13.56 -4.27
C ASP A 152 -1.43 14.61 -4.90
N GLU A 153 -1.97 15.50 -5.73
CA GLU A 153 -1.24 16.59 -6.40
C GLU A 153 -0.68 17.58 -5.37
N GLU A 154 -1.46 17.89 -4.33
CA GLU A 154 -1.05 18.82 -3.29
C GLU A 154 0.03 18.20 -2.39
N VAL A 155 -0.07 16.91 -2.06
CA VAL A 155 0.98 16.17 -1.36
C VAL A 155 2.28 16.21 -2.16
N GLN A 156 2.23 15.89 -3.46
CA GLN A 156 3.40 15.91 -4.33
C GLN A 156 4.01 17.31 -4.43
N LYS A 157 3.18 18.34 -4.67
CA LYS A 157 3.63 19.73 -4.78
C LYS A 157 4.36 20.19 -3.52
N ARG A 158 3.82 19.90 -2.34
CA ARG A 158 4.43 20.29 -1.05
C ARG A 158 5.74 19.56 -0.78
N ILE A 159 5.78 18.25 -1.03
CA ILE A 159 7.01 17.47 -0.88
C ILE A 159 8.08 17.99 -1.84
N SER A 160 7.76 18.16 -3.11
CA SER A 160 8.71 18.70 -4.11
C SER A 160 9.21 20.10 -3.75
N HIS A 161 8.35 20.98 -3.25
CA HIS A 161 8.75 22.30 -2.78
C HIS A 161 9.75 22.22 -1.61
N ARG A 162 9.49 21.35 -0.63
CA ARG A 162 10.40 21.17 0.52
C ARG A 162 11.73 20.51 0.14
N LEU A 163 11.71 19.56 -0.80
CA LEU A 163 12.92 18.93 -1.30
C LEU A 163 13.78 19.90 -2.11
N ARG A 164 13.17 20.81 -2.89
CA ARG A 164 13.92 21.88 -3.58
C ARG A 164 14.55 22.84 -2.59
N HIS A 165 13.82 23.27 -1.56
CA HIS A 165 14.39 24.07 -0.48
C HIS A 165 15.56 23.35 0.24
N LEU A 166 15.45 22.05 0.45
CA LEU A 166 16.55 21.24 0.98
C LEU A 166 17.74 21.22 0.02
N ALA A 167 17.48 21.11 -1.28
CA ALA A 167 18.52 21.14 -2.30
C ALA A 167 19.26 22.49 -2.36
N ASP A 168 18.54 23.59 -2.11
CA ASP A 168 19.11 24.95 -2.00
C ASP A 168 19.87 25.16 -0.68
N THR A 169 19.73 24.26 0.30
CA THR A 169 20.43 24.34 1.60
C THR A 169 21.20 23.04 1.91
N PRO A 170 22.29 22.73 1.18
CA PRO A 170 23.02 21.46 1.33
C PRO A 170 23.63 21.25 2.72
N ASP A 171 23.83 22.31 3.49
CA ASP A 171 24.34 22.25 4.87
C ASP A 171 23.44 21.45 5.82
N LEU A 172 22.15 21.31 5.49
CA LEU A 172 21.22 20.48 6.26
C LEU A 172 21.38 18.98 5.99
N LEU A 173 22.10 18.60 4.93
CA LEU A 173 22.47 17.22 4.60
C LEU A 173 23.75 16.85 5.36
N THR A 174 23.68 16.85 6.69
CA THR A 174 24.78 16.34 7.53
C THR A 174 24.75 14.82 7.58
N GLN A 175 25.95 14.22 7.67
CA GLN A 175 26.10 12.78 7.80
C GLN A 175 25.40 12.29 9.08
N PRO A 176 24.63 11.18 9.03
CA PRO A 176 24.19 10.53 10.25
C PRO A 176 25.43 10.10 11.06
N PRO A 177 25.39 10.16 12.39
CA PRO A 177 26.51 9.72 13.21
C PRO A 177 26.85 8.26 12.88
N ILE A 178 28.11 8.02 12.50
CA ILE A 178 28.60 6.67 12.21
C ILE A 178 28.51 5.87 13.51
N PRO A 179 27.71 4.77 13.56
CA PRO A 179 27.64 3.95 14.75
C PRO A 179 29.03 3.39 15.07
N GLU A 180 29.47 3.51 16.31
CA GLU A 180 30.71 2.87 16.75
C GLU A 180 30.56 1.35 16.68
N ALA A 181 31.52 0.69 16.04
CA ALA A 181 31.57 -0.76 15.96
C ALA A 181 31.87 -1.35 17.35
N VAL A 182 30.86 -1.90 18.02
CA VAL A 182 31.03 -2.56 19.32
C VAL A 182 31.41 -4.03 19.10
N PRO A 183 32.58 -4.50 19.57
CA PRO A 183 33.00 -5.88 19.38
C PRO A 183 32.00 -6.89 19.97
N SER A 184 31.70 -7.95 19.23
CA SER A 184 30.86 -9.05 19.74
C SER A 184 31.58 -9.79 20.88
N THR A 185 30.80 -10.48 21.73
CA THR A 185 31.37 -11.33 22.79
C THR A 185 32.25 -12.44 22.24
N ASP A 186 31.91 -12.95 21.05
CA ASP A 186 32.72 -13.95 20.35
C ASP A 186 33.99 -13.34 19.75
N ALA A 187 33.94 -12.12 19.21
CA ALA A 187 35.13 -11.39 18.78
C ALA A 187 36.13 -11.25 19.93
N LEU A 188 35.66 -10.87 21.13
CA LEU A 188 36.50 -10.77 22.32
C LEU A 188 37.06 -12.14 22.74
N ARG A 189 36.25 -13.20 22.68
CA ARG A 189 36.68 -14.57 22.99
C ARG A 189 37.79 -15.04 22.05
N ILE A 190 37.58 -14.89 20.74
CA ILE A 190 38.55 -15.28 19.70
C ILE A 190 39.82 -14.45 19.85
N GLN A 191 39.71 -13.14 20.10
CA GLN A 191 40.86 -12.27 20.32
C GLN A 191 41.70 -12.70 21.53
N ASN A 192 41.04 -13.06 22.64
CA ASN A 192 41.72 -13.57 23.84
C ASN A 192 42.40 -14.92 23.60
N GLU A 193 41.76 -15.82 22.87
CA GLU A 193 42.32 -17.12 22.51
C GLU A 193 43.54 -16.97 21.59
N LEU A 194 43.47 -16.05 20.65
CA LEU A 194 44.55 -15.72 19.73
C LEU A 194 45.75 -15.10 20.49
N ASN A 195 45.48 -14.22 21.46
CA ASN A 195 46.50 -13.70 22.39
C ASN A 195 47.16 -14.83 23.20
N LEU A 196 46.39 -15.82 23.67
CA LEU A 196 46.94 -16.98 24.37
C LEU A 196 47.82 -17.83 23.46
N CYS A 197 47.42 -18.07 22.22
CA CYS A 197 48.20 -18.82 21.24
C CYS A 197 49.55 -18.15 20.93
N PHE A 198 49.59 -16.82 20.78
CA PHE A 198 50.85 -16.09 20.55
C PHE A 198 51.85 -16.20 21.70
N ASN A 199 51.37 -16.42 22.92
CA ASN A 199 52.21 -16.51 24.11
C ASN A 199 52.62 -17.95 24.48
N ARG A 200 52.18 -18.96 23.72
CA ARG A 200 52.55 -20.36 23.95
C ARG A 200 53.83 -20.75 23.20
N PRO A 201 54.70 -21.60 23.79
CA PRO A 201 55.92 -22.07 23.14
C PRO A 201 55.66 -23.10 22.03
N ASP A 202 54.51 -23.79 22.05
CA ASP A 202 54.09 -24.82 21.11
C ASP A 202 52.98 -24.28 20.17
N ILE A 203 53.40 -23.53 19.16
CA ILE A 203 52.48 -22.89 18.20
C ILE A 203 52.00 -23.92 17.17
N ASN A 204 50.69 -24.11 17.05
CA ASN A 204 50.06 -24.78 15.90
C ASN A 204 49.70 -23.73 14.81
N PRO A 205 50.43 -23.70 13.67
CA PRO A 205 50.22 -22.68 12.63
C PRO A 205 48.84 -22.73 11.98
N ASP A 206 48.30 -23.93 11.74
CA ASP A 206 47.01 -24.10 11.08
C ASP A 206 45.88 -23.62 11.99
N TYR A 207 45.95 -23.95 13.29
CA TYR A 207 44.99 -23.47 14.28
C TYR A 207 45.03 -21.94 14.44
N MET A 208 46.22 -21.35 14.55
CA MET A 208 46.35 -19.89 14.63
C MET A 208 45.81 -19.20 13.38
N LYS A 209 46.09 -19.74 12.20
CA LYS A 209 45.57 -19.20 10.94
C LYS A 209 44.03 -19.20 10.94
N THR A 210 43.40 -20.27 11.41
CA THR A 210 41.94 -20.33 11.58
C THR A 210 41.44 -19.26 12.55
N LEU A 211 42.08 -19.08 13.71
CA LEU A 211 41.70 -18.04 14.68
C LEU A 211 41.86 -16.63 14.10
N ILE A 212 42.91 -16.36 13.33
CA ILE A 212 43.12 -15.06 12.65
C ILE A 212 42.00 -14.78 11.66
N PHE A 213 41.63 -15.75 10.82
CA PHE A 213 40.51 -15.57 9.89
C PHE A 213 39.18 -15.39 10.62
N ALA A 214 38.95 -16.13 11.70
CA ALA A 214 37.75 -15.99 12.51
C ALA A 214 37.68 -14.61 13.18
N ALA A 215 38.79 -14.11 13.72
CA ALA A 215 38.88 -12.77 14.31
C ALA A 215 38.62 -11.69 13.27
N ALA A 216 39.24 -11.80 12.08
CA ALA A 216 39.00 -10.88 10.98
C ALA A 216 37.54 -10.90 10.53
N ALA A 217 36.94 -12.09 10.36
CA ALA A 217 35.54 -12.23 9.97
C ALA A 217 34.60 -11.53 10.95
N GLU A 218 34.77 -11.77 12.25
CA GLU A 218 33.99 -11.08 13.29
C GLU A 218 34.18 -9.55 13.22
N GLN A 219 35.41 -9.06 13.03
CA GLN A 219 35.69 -7.62 12.90
C GLN A 219 34.96 -7.01 11.69
N TYR A 220 34.99 -7.66 10.53
CA TYR A 220 34.27 -7.20 9.33
C TYR A 220 32.75 -7.23 9.51
N THR A 221 32.23 -8.13 10.34
CA THR A 221 30.78 -8.27 10.57
C THR A 221 30.19 -7.06 11.30
N VAL A 222 30.99 -6.39 12.13
CA VAL A 222 30.56 -5.24 12.95
C VAL A 222 30.80 -3.90 12.25
N LEU A 223 31.52 -3.87 11.13
CA LEU A 223 31.77 -2.62 10.41
C LEU A 223 30.44 -2.06 9.85
N PRO A 224 30.14 -0.77 10.10
CA PRO A 224 28.93 -0.16 9.56
C PRO A 224 29.03 -0.01 8.04
N ASP A 225 27.89 -0.14 7.36
CA ASP A 225 27.79 0.18 5.93
C ASP A 225 27.99 1.69 5.73
N LEU A 226 29.08 2.06 5.06
CA LEU A 226 29.43 3.43 4.75
C LEU A 226 28.83 3.90 3.41
N THR A 227 28.20 3.02 2.63
CA THR A 227 27.57 3.40 1.35
C THR A 227 26.55 4.53 1.50
N PRO A 228 25.65 4.54 2.50
CA PRO A 228 24.71 5.65 2.69
C PRO A 228 25.41 6.98 3.00
N VAL A 229 26.54 6.96 3.70
CA VAL A 229 27.33 8.16 4.03
C VAL A 229 27.96 8.71 2.76
N HIS A 230 28.63 7.86 1.99
CA HIS A 230 29.27 8.23 0.73
C HIS A 230 28.26 8.75 -0.31
N ASP A 231 27.11 8.09 -0.43
CA ASP A 231 26.05 8.48 -1.33
C ASP A 231 25.47 9.86 -1.00
N MET A 232 25.30 10.16 0.29
CA MET A 232 24.82 11.46 0.77
C MET A 232 25.83 12.57 0.51
N GLU A 233 27.12 12.30 0.69
CA GLU A 233 28.21 13.25 0.41
C GLU A 233 28.32 13.53 -1.09
N THR A 234 28.25 12.49 -1.93
CA THR A 234 28.22 12.64 -3.38
C THR A 234 27.03 13.47 -3.84
N LEU A 235 25.85 13.23 -3.26
CA LEU A 235 24.64 14.01 -3.56
C LEU A 235 24.80 15.48 -3.14
N ARG A 236 25.39 15.73 -1.97
CA ARG A 236 25.68 17.09 -1.48
C ARG A 236 26.62 17.85 -2.41
N GLU A 237 27.74 17.25 -2.80
CA GLU A 237 28.72 17.86 -3.73
C GLU A 237 28.08 18.25 -5.08
N ARG A 238 27.19 17.41 -5.61
CA ARG A 238 26.45 17.72 -6.85
C ARG A 238 25.51 18.92 -6.68
N LEU A 239 24.82 19.02 -5.55
CA LEU A 239 23.89 20.12 -5.26
C LEU A 239 24.61 21.45 -5.01
N GLU A 240 25.86 21.41 -4.51
CA GLU A 240 26.70 22.60 -4.37
C GLU A 240 27.22 23.11 -5.72
N THR A 241 27.38 22.24 -6.72
CA THR A 241 27.97 22.57 -8.02
C THR A 241 26.96 22.92 -9.10
N SER A 242 25.70 22.53 -8.96
CA SER A 242 24.64 22.77 -9.95
C SER A 242 23.26 22.83 -9.32
N PRO A 243 22.32 23.61 -9.89
CA PRO A 243 20.94 23.62 -9.42
C PRO A 243 20.31 22.23 -9.56
N ALA A 244 19.54 21.83 -8.55
CA ALA A 244 18.94 20.49 -8.49
C ALA A 244 18.01 20.23 -9.69
N ASN A 245 18.24 19.10 -10.36
CA ASN A 245 17.32 18.60 -11.37
C ASN A 245 16.26 17.67 -10.73
N ASP A 246 15.24 17.27 -11.50
CA ASP A 246 14.18 16.40 -10.98
C ASP A 246 14.68 15.01 -10.53
N SER A 247 15.82 14.53 -11.05
CA SER A 247 16.47 13.28 -10.60
C SER A 247 17.09 13.44 -9.22
N ASP A 248 17.75 14.57 -8.96
CA ASP A 248 18.33 14.88 -7.64
C ASP A 248 17.23 15.01 -6.58
N ILE A 249 16.08 15.58 -6.94
CA ILE A 249 14.90 15.65 -6.04
C ILE A 249 14.38 14.24 -5.70
N GLN A 250 14.35 13.32 -6.66
CA GLN A 250 13.97 11.93 -6.41
C GLN A 250 14.99 11.20 -5.53
N GLU A 251 16.29 11.42 -5.76
CA GLU A 251 17.35 10.85 -4.93
C GLU A 251 17.32 11.38 -3.50
N LEU A 252 17.06 12.68 -3.29
CA LEU A 252 16.87 13.29 -1.97
C LEU A 252 15.72 12.62 -1.22
N LEU A 253 14.58 12.40 -1.89
CA LEU A 253 13.44 11.70 -1.29
C LEU A 253 13.79 10.27 -0.90
N ALA A 254 14.54 9.56 -1.75
CA ALA A 254 14.91 8.17 -1.51
C ALA A 254 15.94 8.02 -0.37
N LYS A 255 17.01 8.83 -0.39
CA LYS A 255 18.20 8.67 0.46
C LYS A 255 18.21 9.57 1.69
N ALA A 256 17.82 10.85 1.56
CA ALA A 256 17.92 11.83 2.65
C ALA A 256 16.69 11.83 3.57
N VAL A 257 15.50 11.59 3.03
CA VAL A 257 14.25 11.59 3.82
C VAL A 257 14.05 10.23 4.50
N LYS A 258 13.97 10.22 5.83
CA LYS A 258 13.62 9.06 6.65
C LYS A 258 12.11 8.85 6.74
N ALA A 259 11.35 9.92 7.02
CA ALA A 259 9.90 9.86 7.15
C ALA A 259 9.21 11.14 6.66
N ILE A 260 7.97 11.01 6.21
CA ILE A 260 7.12 12.12 5.75
C ILE A 260 5.94 12.22 6.70
N ARG A 261 5.93 13.22 7.56
CA ARG A 261 4.86 13.42 8.54
C ARG A 261 3.70 14.12 7.87
N ILE A 262 2.56 13.44 7.77
CA ILE A 262 1.31 13.99 7.23
C ILE A 262 0.35 14.19 8.41
N GLY A 263 -0.04 15.45 8.62
CA GLY A 263 -0.98 15.91 9.66
C GLY A 263 -2.17 16.63 9.04
N GLY A 264 -2.76 17.61 9.73
CA GLY A 264 -3.93 18.38 9.25
C GLY A 264 -3.75 18.99 7.85
N GLN A 265 -4.75 19.73 7.35
CA GLN A 265 -4.81 20.18 5.95
C GLN A 265 -3.52 20.85 5.44
N ASP A 266 -2.77 21.54 6.32
CA ASP A 266 -1.53 22.21 5.95
C ASP A 266 -0.22 21.58 6.44
N TYR A 267 -0.29 20.47 7.18
CA TYR A 267 0.87 19.92 7.88
C TYR A 267 1.51 18.76 7.12
N ILE A 268 2.58 19.07 6.39
CA ILE A 268 3.51 18.07 5.85
C ILE A 268 4.92 18.45 6.28
N GLU A 269 5.63 17.57 6.99
CA GLU A 269 7.04 17.77 7.35
C GLU A 269 7.90 16.60 6.87
N LEU A 270 9.16 16.88 6.52
CA LEU A 270 10.15 15.87 6.16
C LEU A 270 11.08 15.66 7.34
N GLU A 271 11.19 14.42 7.82
CA GLU A 271 12.21 13.98 8.77
C GLU A 271 13.38 13.41 7.97
N LEU A 272 14.56 14.00 8.12
CA LEU A 272 15.78 13.53 7.48
C LEU A 272 16.44 12.37 8.24
N THR A 273 17.34 11.63 7.59
CA THR A 273 18.11 10.53 8.19
C THR A 273 19.01 10.99 9.34
N ASN A 274 19.46 12.24 9.32
CA ASN A 274 20.21 12.87 10.41
C ASN A 274 19.32 13.38 11.57
N GLY A 275 18.00 13.20 11.50
CA GLY A 275 17.05 13.64 12.52
C GLY A 275 16.56 15.09 12.38
N THR A 276 17.04 15.83 11.38
CA THR A 276 16.58 17.20 11.11
C THR A 276 15.15 17.19 10.57
N MET A 277 14.32 18.10 11.06
CA MET A 277 12.94 18.27 10.62
C MET A 277 12.81 19.49 9.70
N ILE A 278 12.28 19.29 8.49
CA ILE A 278 12.03 20.35 7.52
C ILE A 278 10.54 20.55 7.37
N GLY A 279 10.07 21.74 7.77
CA GLY A 279 8.74 22.20 7.41
C GLY A 279 7.88 22.80 8.51
N LYS A 280 8.43 23.04 9.71
CA LYS A 280 7.83 23.99 10.64
C LYS A 280 7.67 25.32 9.90
N GLU A 281 6.45 25.79 9.75
CA GLU A 281 6.25 27.22 9.56
C GLU A 281 7.00 27.90 10.71
N GLN A 282 8.00 28.71 10.37
CA GLN A 282 8.50 29.69 11.31
C GLN A 282 7.34 30.67 11.52
N THR A 283 6.44 30.36 12.46
CA THR A 283 5.54 31.36 13.03
C THR A 283 6.44 32.40 13.68
N THR A 284 6.66 33.47 12.92
CA THR A 284 7.11 34.77 13.44
C THR A 284 5.93 35.45 14.12
#